data_AF-A0A3B9HLZ3-F1
#
_entry.id   AF-A0A3B9HLZ3-F1
#
_cell.length_a   1.000
_cell.length_b   1.000
_cell.length_c   1.000
_cell.angle_alpha   90.00
_cell.angle_beta   90.00
_cell.angle_gamma   90.00
#
_symmetry.space_group_name_H-M   'P 1'
#
loop_
_entity.id
_entity.type
_entity.pdbx_description
1 polymer ?
#
loop_
_entity_poly.entity_id
_entity_poly.type
_entity_poly.pdbx_seq_one_letter_code
_entity_poly.pdbx_strand_id
1 'polypeptide(L)'
;MEIVNKVAQSGLLTIDLEAYFPADKVCGFDLKSFLFRELILKEKDFREAMAAIDWSAYSGKILAIHCTADAIIPQWAYMLVTVYAAPYAEKIYLADPDQALHKYYEEIVHDFDTTPYEGQR
;
A
#
# COMPACT_ATOMS: atom_id res chain seq x y z
N MET A 1 25.47 30.82 -7.76
CA MET A 1 24.88 31.00 -6.41
C MET A 1 24.55 29.61 -5.92
N GLU A 2 25.21 29.19 -4.84
CA GLU A 2 25.01 27.88 -4.21
C GLU A 2 23.86 28.00 -3.20
N ILE A 3 22.88 27.10 -3.26
CA ILE A 3 21.81 27.05 -2.26
C ILE A 3 22.40 26.41 -1.01
N VAL A 4 22.65 27.21 0.02
CA VAL A 4 23.12 26.73 1.32
C VAL A 4 21.90 26.27 2.13
N ASN A 5 21.82 24.99 2.45
CA ASN A 5 20.75 24.43 3.29
C ASN A 5 20.99 24.82 4.77
N LYS A 6 20.38 25.94 5.18
CA LYS A 6 20.50 26.49 6.54
C LYS A 6 19.80 25.63 7.60
N VAL A 7 18.87 24.76 7.21
CA VAL A 7 18.17 23.84 8.14
C VAL A 7 19.12 22.72 8.55
N ALA A 8 19.85 22.13 7.60
CA ALA A 8 20.88 21.12 7.89
C ALA A 8 22.04 21.65 8.75
N GLN A 9 22.25 22.98 8.80
CA GLN A 9 23.26 23.63 9.64
C GLN A 9 22.72 24.08 11.00
N SER A 10 21.40 24.03 11.22
CA SER A 10 20.81 24.24 12.54
C SER A 10 20.91 22.94 13.33
N GLY A 11 21.29 22.98 14.61
CA GLY A 11 21.34 21.79 15.48
C GLY A 11 19.97 21.20 15.81
N LEU A 12 18.99 21.33 14.92
CA LEU A 12 17.63 20.85 15.07
C LEU A 12 17.59 19.35 14.79
N LEU A 13 17.08 18.59 15.75
CA LEU A 13 16.69 17.21 15.53
C LEU A 13 15.44 17.21 14.61
N THR A 14 15.62 16.79 13.36
CA THR A 14 14.57 16.83 12.33
C THR A 14 13.96 15.44 12.18
N ILE A 15 12.63 15.35 12.27
CA ILE A 15 11.90 14.14 11.87
C ILE A 15 11.86 14.12 10.36
N ASP A 16 12.57 13.17 9.76
CA ASP A 16 12.56 12.95 8.32
C ASP A 16 11.52 11.88 7.95
N LEU A 17 10.35 12.32 7.49
CA LEU A 17 9.27 11.44 7.03
C LEU A 17 9.54 10.83 5.64
N GLU A 18 10.45 11.42 4.85
CA GLU A 18 10.86 10.86 3.56
C GLU A 18 11.67 9.57 3.76
N ALA A 19 12.39 9.44 4.88
CA ALA A 19 13.06 8.20 5.26
C ALA A 19 12.08 7.01 5.39
N TYR A 20 10.79 7.29 5.59
CA TYR A 20 9.73 6.29 5.70
C TYR A 20 8.84 6.24 4.45
N PHE A 21 9.11 7.06 3.43
CA PHE A 21 8.32 7.05 2.19
C PHE A 21 8.61 5.76 1.41
N PRO A 22 7.59 4.94 1.14
CA PRO A 22 7.76 3.73 0.34
C PRO A 22 7.81 4.14 -1.14
N ALA A 23 8.91 4.80 -1.54
CA ALA A 23 9.00 5.66 -2.73
C ALA A 23 8.51 5.03 -4.04
N ASP A 24 8.59 3.70 -4.15
CA ASP A 24 8.19 2.94 -5.35
C ASP A 24 7.46 1.63 -5.02
N LYS A 25 6.94 1.47 -3.79
CA LYS A 25 6.44 0.16 -3.33
C LYS A 25 4.92 0.00 -3.37
N VAL A 26 4.14 1.08 -3.47
CA VAL A 26 2.67 0.94 -3.50
C VAL A 26 2.21 0.50 -4.89
N CYS A 27 1.51 -0.62 -4.96
CA CYS A 27 0.98 -1.19 -6.19
C CYS A 27 -0.53 -1.43 -6.05
N GLY A 28 -1.30 -0.90 -7.00
CA GLY A 28 -2.75 -1.13 -7.07
C GLY A 28 -3.10 -2.47 -7.71
N PHE A 29 -4.00 -3.21 -7.09
CA PHE A 29 -4.66 -4.39 -7.64
C PHE A 29 -6.15 -4.09 -7.81
N ASP A 30 -6.53 -3.67 -9.01
CA ASP A 30 -7.91 -3.32 -9.33
C ASP A 30 -8.71 -4.56 -9.75
N LEU A 31 -9.67 -4.94 -8.92
CA LEU A 31 -10.58 -6.05 -9.17
C LEU A 31 -11.38 -5.89 -10.46
N LYS A 32 -11.63 -4.65 -10.91
CA LYS A 32 -12.41 -4.34 -12.12
C LYS A 32 -11.96 -5.16 -13.33
N SER A 33 -10.64 -5.29 -13.51
CA SER A 33 -10.01 -6.02 -14.62
C SER A 33 -10.37 -7.51 -14.66
N PHE A 34 -10.89 -8.05 -13.57
CA PHE A 34 -11.26 -9.46 -13.41
C PHE A 34 -12.78 -9.68 -13.34
N LEU A 35 -13.57 -8.63 -13.57
CA LEU A 35 -15.02 -8.70 -13.57
C LEU A 35 -15.55 -8.90 -15.00
N PHE A 36 -16.61 -9.70 -15.12
CA PHE A 36 -17.34 -9.82 -16.37
C PHE A 36 -17.98 -8.48 -16.73
N ARG A 37 -17.57 -7.93 -17.89
CA ARG A 37 -17.96 -6.58 -18.34
C ARG A 37 -17.67 -5.51 -17.30
N GLU A 38 -16.58 -5.66 -16.54
CA GLU A 38 -16.13 -4.71 -15.51
C GLU A 38 -17.14 -4.47 -14.37
N LEU A 39 -18.23 -5.26 -14.27
CA LEU A 39 -19.33 -5.00 -13.34
C LEU A 39 -19.79 -6.22 -12.53
N ILE A 40 -19.58 -7.44 -13.04
CA ILE A 40 -20.12 -8.65 -12.42
C ILE A 40 -18.99 -9.61 -12.08
N LEU A 41 -18.90 -9.99 -10.82
CA LEU A 41 -18.00 -11.07 -10.40
C LEU A 41 -18.61 -12.43 -10.74
N LYS A 42 -17.93 -13.20 -11.59
CA LYS A 42 -18.25 -14.62 -11.83
C LYS A 42 -17.25 -15.47 -11.06
N GLU A 43 -17.71 -16.24 -10.07
CA GLU A 43 -16.81 -16.93 -9.13
C GLU A 43 -15.78 -17.83 -9.82
N LYS A 44 -16.23 -18.65 -10.78
CA LYS A 44 -15.35 -19.57 -11.52
C LYS A 44 -14.24 -18.78 -12.25
N ASP A 45 -14.63 -17.83 -13.08
CA ASP A 45 -13.72 -17.02 -13.89
C ASP A 45 -12.73 -16.23 -13.00
N PHE A 46 -13.21 -15.67 -11.88
CA PHE A 46 -12.38 -14.93 -10.93
C PHE A 46 -11.35 -15.83 -10.27
N ARG A 47 -11.74 -17.02 -9.79
CA ARG A 47 -10.81 -17.98 -9.17
C ARG A 47 -9.76 -18.48 -10.16
N GLU A 48 -10.17 -18.76 -11.39
CA GLU A 48 -9.24 -19.15 -12.47
C GLU A 48 -8.24 -18.03 -12.76
N ALA A 49 -8.70 -16.78 -12.82
CA ALA A 49 -7.82 -15.62 -12.99
C ALA A 49 -6.82 -15.47 -11.83
N MET A 50 -7.27 -15.56 -10.57
CA MET A 50 -6.38 -15.44 -9.41
C MET A 50 -5.31 -16.53 -9.37
N ALA A 51 -5.65 -17.75 -9.77
CA ALA A 51 -4.71 -18.86 -9.83
C ALA A 51 -3.67 -18.72 -10.97
N ALA A 52 -3.97 -17.93 -12.00
CA ALA A 52 -3.09 -17.74 -13.15
C ALA A 52 -2.09 -16.58 -12.98
N ILE A 53 -2.27 -15.72 -11.98
CA ILE A 53 -1.40 -14.58 -11.71
C ILE A 53 -0.07 -15.04 -11.11
N ASP A 54 1.03 -14.51 -11.61
CA ASP A 54 2.33 -14.61 -10.94
C ASP A 54 2.41 -13.59 -9.77
N TRP A 55 2.06 -14.07 -8.58
CA TRP A 55 2.05 -13.25 -7.37
C TRP A 55 3.45 -12.83 -6.88
N SER A 56 4.51 -13.46 -7.38
CA SER A 56 5.89 -13.06 -7.05
C SER A 56 6.23 -11.64 -7.54
N ALA A 57 5.51 -11.13 -8.55
CA ALA A 57 5.62 -9.76 -9.03
C ALA A 57 5.27 -8.69 -7.97
N TYR A 58 4.60 -9.08 -6.88
CA TYR A 58 4.26 -8.21 -5.75
C TYR A 58 5.24 -8.33 -4.57
N SER A 59 6.36 -9.04 -4.73
CA SER A 59 7.33 -9.24 -3.65
C SER A 59 7.92 -7.92 -3.13
N GLY A 60 7.86 -7.72 -1.81
CA GLY A 60 8.39 -6.51 -1.15
C GLY A 60 7.60 -5.23 -1.47
N LYS A 61 6.39 -5.35 -2.03
CA LYS A 61 5.50 -4.23 -2.36
C LYS A 61 4.38 -4.11 -1.33
N ILE A 62 3.83 -2.91 -1.21
CA ILE A 62 2.58 -2.62 -0.51
C ILE A 62 1.46 -2.79 -1.53
N LEU A 63 0.61 -3.81 -1.35
CA LEU A 63 -0.48 -4.11 -2.28
C LEU A 63 -1.79 -3.43 -1.83
N ALA A 64 -2.33 -2.57 -2.68
CA ALA A 64 -3.61 -1.89 -2.49
C ALA A 64 -4.70 -2.60 -3.31
N ILE A 65 -5.54 -3.40 -2.67
CA ILE A 65 -6.62 -4.16 -3.33
C ILE A 65 -7.88 -3.30 -3.34
N HIS A 66 -8.34 -2.93 -4.53
CA HIS A 66 -9.48 -2.03 -4.71
C HIS A 66 -10.32 -2.42 -5.93
N CYS A 67 -11.45 -1.74 -6.14
CA CYS A 67 -12.25 -1.86 -7.34
C CYS A 67 -12.61 -0.47 -7.83
N THR A 68 -12.19 -0.08 -9.03
CA THR A 68 -12.54 1.24 -9.59
C THR A 68 -13.90 1.27 -10.27
N ALA A 69 -14.50 0.11 -10.53
CA ALA A 69 -15.87 0.01 -11.01
C ALA A 69 -16.89 0.12 -9.87
N ASP A 70 -18.05 0.67 -10.20
CA ASP A 70 -19.24 0.66 -9.35
C ASP A 70 -19.91 -0.72 -9.38
N ALA A 71 -19.18 -1.72 -8.87
CA ALA A 71 -19.57 -3.12 -8.83
C ALA A 71 -19.75 -3.56 -7.37
N ILE A 72 -20.81 -4.33 -7.09
CA ILE A 72 -20.99 -4.96 -5.78
C ILE A 72 -20.07 -6.17 -5.69
N ILE A 73 -18.96 -6.01 -4.97
CA ILE A 73 -17.97 -7.07 -4.78
C ILE A 73 -18.13 -7.71 -3.40
N PRO A 74 -18.29 -9.04 -3.32
CA PRO A 74 -18.36 -9.72 -2.03
C PRO A 74 -17.00 -9.71 -1.33
N GLN A 75 -17.01 -9.56 0.00
CA GLN A 75 -15.79 -9.48 0.82
C GLN A 75 -14.82 -10.66 0.61
N TRP A 76 -15.34 -11.87 0.33
CA TRP A 76 -14.49 -13.04 0.09
C TRP A 76 -13.56 -12.88 -1.12
N ALA A 77 -13.91 -12.06 -2.12
CA ALA A 77 -13.08 -11.85 -3.31
C ALA A 77 -11.80 -11.07 -2.94
N TYR A 78 -11.92 -10.05 -2.11
CA TYR A 78 -10.79 -9.33 -1.52
C TYR A 78 -9.93 -10.28 -0.69
N MET A 79 -10.56 -11.11 0.15
CA MET A 79 -9.83 -12.10 0.97
C MET A 79 -9.08 -13.12 0.11
N LEU A 80 -9.64 -13.54 -1.02
CA LEU A 80 -8.97 -14.47 -1.93
C LEU A 80 -7.69 -13.86 -2.50
N VAL A 81 -7.75 -12.61 -2.98
CA VAL A 81 -6.56 -11.86 -3.44
C VAL A 81 -5.53 -11.78 -2.31
N THR A 82 -5.95 -11.42 -1.10
CA THR A 82 -5.07 -11.34 0.07
C THR A 82 -4.37 -12.67 0.35
N VAL A 83 -5.07 -13.81 0.29
CA VAL A 83 -4.48 -15.13 0.53
C VAL A 83 -3.38 -15.46 -0.49
N TYR A 84 -3.58 -15.14 -1.77
CA TYR A 84 -2.56 -15.36 -2.79
C TYR A 84 -1.37 -14.40 -2.66
N ALA A 85 -1.63 -13.14 -2.31
CA ALA A 85 -0.60 -12.11 -2.21
C ALA A 85 0.22 -12.17 -0.91
N ALA A 86 -0.36 -12.66 0.19
CA ALA A 86 0.25 -12.66 1.53
C ALA A 86 1.66 -13.26 1.63
N PRO A 87 2.04 -14.31 0.89
CA PRO A 87 3.40 -14.84 0.91
C PRO A 87 4.46 -13.93 0.26
N TYR A 88 4.04 -12.90 -0.50
CA TYR A 88 4.92 -12.08 -1.33
C TYR A 88 4.91 -10.60 -0.91
N ALA A 89 3.72 -10.02 -0.74
CA ALA A 89 3.56 -8.62 -0.42
C ALA A 89 4.10 -8.29 0.99
N GLU A 90 4.71 -7.11 1.12
CA GLU A 90 5.20 -6.61 2.41
C GLU A 90 4.03 -6.21 3.33
N LYS A 91 3.04 -5.53 2.75
CA LYS A 91 1.78 -5.11 3.39
C LYS A 91 0.65 -5.22 2.38
N ILE A 92 -0.57 -5.43 2.87
CA ILE A 92 -1.77 -5.52 2.05
C ILE A 92 -2.86 -4.64 2.66
N TYR A 93 -3.45 -3.77 1.86
CA TYR A 93 -4.54 -2.88 2.26
C TYR A 93 -5.75 -3.07 1.35
N LEU A 94 -6.95 -3.15 1.93
CA LEU A 94 -8.21 -3.13 1.21
C LEU A 94 -8.66 -1.68 1.04
N ALA A 95 -8.04 -1.01 0.07
CA ALA A 95 -8.14 0.43 -0.19
C ALA A 95 -7.54 0.74 -1.56
N ASP A 96 -7.89 1.90 -2.14
CA ASP A 96 -7.15 2.44 -3.28
C ASP A 96 -5.69 2.78 -2.90
N PRO A 97 -4.80 2.99 -3.88
CA PRO A 97 -3.38 3.25 -3.60
C PRO A 97 -3.11 4.45 -2.69
N ASP A 98 -3.87 5.54 -2.82
CA ASP A 98 -3.67 6.75 -2.01
C ASP A 98 -4.05 6.51 -0.55
N GLN A 99 -5.19 5.84 -0.33
CA GLN A 99 -5.65 5.45 0.99
C GLN A 99 -4.77 4.36 1.63
N ALA A 100 -4.22 3.45 0.82
CA ALA A 100 -3.26 2.47 1.30
C ALA A 100 -1.97 3.13 1.79
N LEU A 101 -1.47 4.13 1.05
CA LEU A 101 -0.31 4.92 1.46
C LEU A 101 -0.58 5.69 2.77
N HIS A 102 -1.76 6.29 2.90
CA HIS A 102 -2.15 6.98 4.12
C HIS A 102 -2.14 6.04 5.34
N LYS A 103 -2.78 4.87 5.22
CA LYS A 103 -2.82 3.85 6.29
C LYS A 103 -1.45 3.33 6.66
N TYR A 104 -0.60 3.11 5.66
CA TYR A 104 0.78 2.69 5.90
C TYR A 104 1.55 3.73 6.74
N TYR A 105 1.37 5.01 6.44
CA TYR A 105 1.96 6.09 7.23
C TYR A 105 1.37 6.22 8.63
N GLU A 106 0.06 6.02 8.78
CA GLU A 106 -0.58 5.99 10.10
C GLU A 106 0.05 4.91 10.99
N GLU A 107 0.33 3.71 10.44
CA GLU A 107 1.04 2.65 11.17
C GLU A 107 2.46 3.08 11.56
N ILE A 108 3.23 3.66 10.64
CA ILE A 108 4.58 4.14 10.93
C ILE A 108 4.58 5.19 12.04
N VAL A 109 3.68 6.16 11.97
CA VAL A 109 3.59 7.25 12.95
C VAL A 109 3.14 6.71 14.30
N HIS A 110 2.24 5.72 14.32
CA HIS A 110 1.81 5.07 15.55
C HIS A 110 2.96 4.36 16.27
N ASP A 111 3.84 3.70 15.51
CA ASP A 111 4.98 2.95 16.03
C ASP A 111 6.26 3.79 16.15
N PHE A 112 6.20 5.09 15.86
CA PHE A 112 7.37 5.97 15.84
C PHE A 112 7.92 6.21 17.25
N ASP A 113 9.21 5.89 17.46
CA ASP A 113 9.89 6.14 18.73
C ASP A 113 10.18 7.63 18.91
N THR A 114 9.46 8.24 19.86
CA THR A 114 9.63 9.66 20.21
C THR A 114 10.72 9.89 21.26
N THR A 115 11.28 8.84 21.87
CA THR A 115 12.29 8.95 22.94
C THR A 115 13.47 9.87 22.57
N PRO A 116 14.04 9.82 21.34
CA PRO A 116 15.16 10.68 20.96
C PRO A 116 14.84 12.19 20.99
N TYR A 117 13.56 12.55 20.94
CA TYR A 117 13.07 13.93 20.86
C TYR A 117 12.64 14.48 22.23
N GLU A 118 12.60 13.67 23.28
CA GLU A 118 12.22 14.12 24.61
C GLU A 118 13.22 15.14 25.18
N GLY A 119 12.69 16.27 25.70
CA GLY A 119 13.50 17.30 26.36
C GLY A 119 14.38 18.14 25.44
N GLN A 120 14.34 17.92 24.12
CA GLN A 120 15.01 18.78 23.15
C GLN A 120 14.16 20.04 22.89
N ARG A 121 14.79 21.22 22.95
CA ARG A 121 14.18 22.54 22.71
C ARG A 121 14.67 23.14 21.41
#